data_AF-A0ABD5CQF3-F1
#
_entry.id   AF-A0ABD5CQF3-F1
#
_cell.length_a   1.000
_cell.length_b   1.000
_cell.length_c   1.000
_cell.angle_alpha   90.00
_cell.angle_beta   90.00
_cell.angle_gamma   90.00
#
_symmetry.space_group_name_H-M   'P 1'
#
loop_
_entity.id
_entity.type
_entity.pdbx_description
1 polymer ?
#
loop_
_entity_poly.entity_id
_entity_poly.type
_entity_poly.pdbx_seq_one_letter_code
_entity_poly.pdbx_strand_id
1 'polypeptide(L)'
;MIASPLCIADRPGHRARTLRRTCPIQRLRGGERHHFFGYYNKSAWDRTGRYLLGNEVAMMDAPLTPDLRANVGYFDLKDRELFHAIDTTTAWNWQMGCQLQWLDGEPGHKFIYNIRTDDTSARCPGFGAIVFDIDSGKKTALSMPVYVCAPDSRYALCVDYRRLYVTHETIGYAEHGGPFTLELAPADDGIHRLDLATGETALIVSYDDLREFHPVASMERAIHWVSHIEINPASSRMLFLHRWTERTADETCFLHRLITMNADGSGMRLLECSDHPLPQLADDFDPSAVGTFDYEKSEYQISHPLWQDDAHVVAWSPHAGSIHYHLYEDADDGQVEVIGRDLLTENGHMSFSPVDTRWLLSDTYPDSRTNTRILFIYDMREGVRYEIGEFHAPPELKKENRCDLHPRWNRDGLAVCIDSVHEGERQMYVIDVSQITGAR
;
A
#
# COMPACT_ATOMS: atom_id res chain seq x y z
N MET A 1 12.30 -14.54 25.51
CA MET A 1 13.17 -13.36 25.53
C MET A 1 14.23 -13.53 24.46
N ILE A 2 13.86 -13.22 23.22
CA ILE A 2 14.80 -13.09 22.10
C ILE A 2 14.87 -11.59 21.90
N ALA A 3 16.03 -10.99 22.14
CA ALA A 3 16.21 -9.57 21.87
C ALA A 3 16.01 -9.34 20.37
N SER A 4 15.07 -8.46 19.99
CA SER A 4 15.02 -7.93 18.63
C SER A 4 16.41 -7.38 18.28
N PRO A 5 16.94 -7.63 17.08
CA PRO A 5 18.16 -6.97 16.65
C PRO A 5 17.82 -5.50 16.45
N LEU A 6 17.95 -4.70 17.52
CA LEU A 6 17.98 -3.26 17.47
C LEU A 6 18.88 -2.85 16.32
N CYS A 7 18.37 -1.95 15.48
CA CYS A 7 19.08 -1.27 14.42
C CYS A 7 20.46 -0.88 14.98
N ILE A 8 21.55 -1.32 14.36
CA ILE A 8 22.87 -0.82 14.75
C ILE A 8 22.93 0.60 14.19
N ALA A 9 22.41 1.54 14.96
CA ALA A 9 22.57 2.96 14.72
C ALA A 9 24.05 3.24 14.42
N ASP A 10 24.29 3.97 13.33
CA ASP A 10 25.57 4.32 12.72
C ASP A 10 26.75 4.27 13.71
N ARG A 11 27.43 3.11 13.77
CA ARG A 11 28.69 3.01 14.50
C ARG A 11 29.73 3.88 13.78
N PRO A 12 30.50 4.73 14.49
CA PRO A 12 31.59 5.49 13.89
C PRO A 12 32.58 4.54 13.22
N GLY A 13 32.61 4.53 11.89
CA GLY A 13 33.53 3.70 11.09
C GLY A 13 32.87 2.79 10.04
N HIS A 14 31.55 2.54 10.08
CA HIS A 14 30.85 1.90 8.97
C HIS A 14 30.65 2.92 7.84
N ARG A 15 31.23 2.65 6.67
CA ARG A 15 30.95 3.46 5.47
C ARG A 15 29.67 2.94 4.84
N ALA A 16 28.63 3.77 4.81
CA ALA A 16 27.47 3.60 3.95
C ALA A 16 27.93 3.17 2.55
N ARG A 17 27.41 2.04 2.06
CA ARG A 17 27.82 1.47 0.78
C ARG A 17 26.63 1.01 -0.05
N THR A 18 26.59 1.47 -1.29
CA THR A 18 25.72 0.92 -2.33
C THR A 18 26.46 -0.12 -3.14
N LEU A 19 25.82 -1.27 -3.36
CA LEU A 19 26.34 -2.40 -4.13
C LEU A 19 25.34 -2.77 -5.22
N ARG A 20 25.79 -2.79 -6.48
CA ARG A 20 24.99 -3.36 -7.56
C ARG A 20 25.08 -4.87 -7.56
N ARG A 21 23.93 -5.54 -7.64
CA ARG A 21 23.81 -7.00 -7.73
C ARG A 21 22.92 -7.36 -8.90
N THR A 22 23.43 -8.21 -9.78
CA THR A 22 22.61 -8.79 -10.84
C THR A 22 21.83 -9.96 -10.25
N CYS A 23 20.53 -9.77 -10.09
CA CYS A 23 19.59 -10.81 -9.70
C CYS A 23 18.91 -11.39 -10.95
N PRO A 24 18.69 -12.71 -11.06
CA PRO A 24 17.85 -13.27 -12.10
C PRO A 24 16.44 -12.67 -12.05
N ILE A 25 15.95 -12.16 -13.19
CA ILE A 25 14.61 -11.58 -13.34
C ILE A 25 13.82 -12.43 -14.32
N GLN A 26 12.62 -12.82 -13.93
CA GLN A 26 11.72 -13.62 -14.74
C GLN A 26 10.37 -12.91 -14.87
N ARG A 27 9.94 -12.68 -16.12
CA ARG A 27 8.57 -12.26 -16.42
C ARG A 27 7.59 -13.43 -16.29
N LEU A 28 6.47 -13.23 -15.62
CA LEU A 28 5.39 -14.22 -15.55
C LEU A 28 4.67 -14.38 -16.90
N ARG A 29 4.26 -15.61 -17.24
CA ARG A 29 3.74 -15.96 -18.56
C ARG A 29 2.23 -15.77 -18.64
N GLY A 30 1.80 -14.59 -19.04
CA GLY A 30 0.37 -14.25 -19.17
C GLY A 30 -0.19 -14.17 -20.61
N GLY A 31 0.56 -14.60 -21.63
CA GLY A 31 0.17 -14.37 -23.03
C GLY A 31 0.28 -12.91 -23.45
N GLU A 32 -0.58 -12.46 -24.38
CA GLU A 32 -0.59 -11.09 -24.95
C GLU A 32 -1.32 -10.06 -24.05
N ARG A 33 -1.86 -10.49 -22.91
CA ARG A 33 -2.56 -9.62 -21.96
C ARG A 33 -1.58 -8.97 -20.98
N HIS A 34 -2.06 -7.96 -20.27
CA HIS A 34 -1.29 -7.22 -19.28
C HIS A 34 -1.64 -7.66 -17.87
N HIS A 35 -0.64 -7.75 -16.99
CA HIS A 35 -0.78 -8.29 -15.64
C HIS A 35 -0.14 -7.38 -14.60
N PHE A 36 -0.81 -7.23 -13.47
CA PHE A 36 -0.29 -6.51 -12.32
C PHE A 36 -1.01 -6.97 -11.05
N PHE A 37 -0.35 -6.87 -9.90
CA PHE A 37 -0.98 -7.18 -8.62
C PHE A 37 -1.63 -5.96 -7.99
N GLY A 38 -0.93 -4.83 -7.97
CA GLY A 38 -1.37 -3.63 -7.26
C GLY A 38 -0.44 -3.32 -6.09
N TYR A 39 -1.00 -3.08 -4.90
CA TYR A 39 -0.30 -2.38 -3.82
C TYR A 39 0.85 -3.16 -3.17
N TYR A 40 1.83 -2.45 -2.60
CA TYR A 40 3.08 -3.01 -2.08
C TYR A 40 2.93 -3.82 -0.77
N ASN A 41 1.87 -3.56 -0.01
CA ASN A 41 1.70 -4.04 1.36
C ASN A 41 1.16 -5.46 1.50
N LYS A 42 0.79 -6.11 0.39
CA LYS A 42 0.13 -7.42 0.37
C LYS A 42 1.04 -8.44 -0.32
N SER A 43 1.08 -9.65 0.21
CA SER A 43 1.77 -10.75 -0.47
C SER A 43 0.99 -11.19 -1.71
N ALA A 44 1.65 -11.19 -2.87
CA ALA A 44 1.10 -11.79 -4.07
C ALA A 44 1.07 -13.32 -4.00
N TRP A 45 1.97 -13.94 -3.22
CA TRP A 45 2.06 -15.39 -3.05
C TRP A 45 1.13 -15.94 -1.98
N ASP A 46 0.55 -17.10 -2.28
CA ASP A 46 -0.10 -17.94 -1.27
C ASP A 46 0.94 -18.49 -0.28
N ARG A 47 0.48 -19.02 0.86
CA ARG A 47 1.38 -19.60 1.88
C ARG A 47 2.30 -20.71 1.37
N THR A 48 1.95 -21.42 0.29
CA THR A 48 2.79 -22.49 -0.27
C THR A 48 3.83 -21.96 -1.26
N GLY A 49 3.71 -20.71 -1.71
CA GLY A 49 4.54 -20.10 -2.73
C GLY A 49 4.27 -20.62 -4.15
N ARG A 50 3.20 -21.39 -4.37
CA ARG A 50 2.83 -21.94 -5.68
C ARG A 50 2.00 -20.96 -6.51
N TYR A 51 1.03 -20.32 -5.87
CA TYR A 51 0.05 -19.47 -6.54
C TYR A 51 0.39 -18.01 -6.31
N LEU A 52 0.29 -17.22 -7.37
CA LEU A 52 0.60 -15.80 -7.35
C LEU A 52 -0.60 -15.01 -7.89
N LEU A 53 -1.29 -14.24 -7.04
CA LEU A 53 -2.46 -13.47 -7.43
C LEU A 53 -2.10 -12.37 -8.44
N GLY A 54 -3.02 -12.06 -9.33
CA GLY A 54 -2.87 -10.95 -10.27
C GLY A 54 -4.20 -10.53 -10.89
N ASN A 55 -4.21 -9.30 -11.38
CA ASN A 55 -5.24 -8.80 -12.26
C ASN A 55 -4.75 -8.98 -13.70
N GLU A 56 -5.65 -9.32 -14.63
CA GLU A 56 -5.38 -9.33 -16.07
C GLU A 56 -6.27 -8.29 -16.76
N VAL A 57 -5.66 -7.46 -17.60
CA VAL A 57 -6.36 -6.40 -18.35
C VAL A 57 -5.96 -6.42 -19.82
N ALA A 58 -6.83 -5.87 -20.67
CA ALA A 58 -6.66 -5.86 -22.11
C ALA A 58 -5.63 -4.85 -22.62
N MET A 59 -5.17 -3.95 -21.76
CA MET A 59 -4.38 -2.76 -22.12
C MET A 59 -3.28 -2.51 -21.09
N MET A 60 -2.17 -1.93 -21.52
CA MET A 60 -1.09 -1.49 -20.62
C MET A 60 -1.54 -0.33 -19.72
N ASP A 61 -2.35 0.55 -20.30
CA ASP A 61 -2.85 1.78 -19.71
C ASP A 61 -4.22 2.13 -20.33
N ALA A 62 -5.11 2.70 -19.51
CA ALA A 62 -6.34 3.37 -19.89
C ALA A 62 -6.80 4.29 -18.74
N PRO A 63 -7.50 5.40 -19.04
CA PRO A 63 -8.31 6.10 -18.05
C PRO A 63 -9.31 5.14 -17.40
N LEU A 64 -9.39 5.16 -16.06
CA LEU A 64 -10.33 4.33 -15.33
C LEU A 64 -11.76 4.84 -15.56
N THR A 65 -12.66 3.92 -15.89
CA THR A 65 -14.10 4.19 -15.97
C THR A 65 -14.85 3.12 -15.17
N PRO A 66 -16.10 3.42 -14.72
CA PRO A 66 -16.89 2.45 -13.95
C PRO A 66 -17.21 1.15 -14.71
N ASP A 67 -17.08 1.17 -16.05
CA ASP A 67 -17.36 0.04 -16.94
C ASP A 67 -16.08 -0.72 -17.34
N LEU A 68 -14.90 -0.17 -17.04
CA LEU A 68 -13.63 -0.78 -17.40
C LEU A 68 -13.38 -2.03 -16.55
N ARG A 69 -13.11 -3.15 -17.21
CA ARG A 69 -13.02 -4.47 -16.56
C ARG A 69 -11.59 -4.92 -16.36
N ALA A 70 -11.35 -5.52 -15.20
CA ALA A 70 -10.19 -6.36 -14.93
C ALA A 70 -10.64 -7.80 -14.69
N ASN A 71 -9.91 -8.76 -15.23
CA ASN A 71 -10.03 -10.17 -14.86
C ASN A 71 -9.27 -10.39 -13.55
N VAL A 72 -9.86 -11.20 -12.67
CA VAL A 72 -9.30 -11.56 -11.37
C VAL A 72 -8.82 -13.00 -11.42
N GLY A 73 -7.60 -13.27 -10.96
CA GLY A 73 -7.05 -14.61 -11.03
C GLY A 73 -5.71 -14.79 -10.35
N TYR A 74 -5.01 -15.85 -10.74
CA TYR A 74 -3.70 -16.20 -10.22
C TYR A 74 -2.86 -16.93 -11.28
N PHE A 75 -1.54 -16.84 -11.15
CA PHE A 75 -0.58 -17.68 -11.85
C PHE A 75 -0.33 -18.96 -11.04
N ASP A 76 -0.27 -20.12 -11.71
CA ASP A 76 0.24 -21.36 -11.11
C ASP A 76 1.72 -21.56 -11.49
N LEU A 77 2.62 -21.26 -10.56
CA LEU A 77 4.07 -21.34 -10.79
C LEU A 77 4.58 -22.77 -10.97
N LYS A 78 3.76 -23.80 -10.70
CA LYS A 78 4.09 -25.21 -10.96
C LYS A 78 3.44 -25.76 -12.23
N ASP A 79 2.49 -25.05 -12.84
CA ASP A 79 1.85 -25.44 -14.10
C ASP A 79 2.04 -24.36 -15.17
N ARG A 80 3.20 -24.44 -15.85
CA ARG A 80 3.54 -23.60 -17.02
C ARG A 80 3.49 -22.09 -16.79
N GLU A 81 3.30 -21.64 -15.55
CA GLU A 81 3.20 -20.24 -15.14
C GLU A 81 2.05 -19.52 -15.85
N LEU A 82 0.97 -20.24 -16.17
CA LEU A 82 -0.18 -19.67 -16.86
C LEU A 82 -1.08 -18.90 -15.88
N PHE A 83 -1.66 -17.81 -16.38
CA PHE A 83 -2.69 -17.08 -15.67
C PHE A 83 -4.05 -17.80 -15.75
N HIS A 84 -4.68 -18.01 -14.61
CA HIS A 84 -6.02 -18.59 -14.48
C HIS A 84 -7.01 -17.48 -14.11
N ALA A 85 -7.79 -17.01 -15.09
CA ALA A 85 -8.87 -16.05 -14.85
C ALA A 85 -10.08 -16.75 -14.19
N ILE A 86 -10.50 -16.24 -13.03
CA ILE A 86 -11.54 -16.82 -12.16
C ILE A 86 -12.81 -15.97 -12.13
N ASP A 87 -12.65 -14.65 -12.23
CA ASP A 87 -13.75 -13.71 -12.24
C ASP A 87 -13.41 -12.43 -13.00
N THR A 88 -14.37 -11.50 -13.06
CA THR A 88 -14.19 -10.16 -13.58
C THR A 88 -14.76 -9.12 -12.62
N THR A 89 -14.15 -7.95 -12.55
CA THR A 89 -14.61 -6.83 -11.71
C THR A 89 -14.42 -5.48 -12.41
N THR A 90 -15.25 -4.51 -12.05
CA THR A 90 -15.07 -3.08 -12.40
C THR A 90 -14.80 -2.20 -11.16
N ALA A 91 -14.53 -2.83 -10.02
CA ALA A 91 -14.08 -2.17 -8.80
C ALA A 91 -12.55 -2.34 -8.66
N TRP A 92 -11.80 -1.59 -9.46
CA TRP A 92 -10.34 -1.64 -9.47
C TRP A 92 -9.71 -0.31 -9.87
N ASN A 93 -8.43 -0.12 -9.54
CA ASN A 93 -7.59 0.96 -10.04
C ASN A 93 -6.15 0.45 -10.29
N TRP A 94 -5.30 1.25 -10.95
CA TRP A 94 -3.95 0.83 -11.32
C TRP A 94 -2.99 0.66 -10.13
N GLN A 95 -3.25 1.35 -9.01
CA GLN A 95 -2.36 1.36 -7.84
C GLN A 95 -2.60 0.16 -6.92
N MET A 96 -3.86 -0.17 -6.66
CA MET A 96 -4.27 -1.19 -5.68
C MET A 96 -4.94 -2.41 -6.33
N GLY A 97 -5.20 -2.38 -7.64
CA GLY A 97 -5.99 -3.40 -8.31
C GLY A 97 -7.41 -3.48 -7.71
N CYS A 98 -7.95 -4.68 -7.61
CA CYS A 98 -9.20 -4.95 -6.89
C CYS A 98 -8.96 -5.40 -5.43
N GLN A 99 -7.87 -4.97 -4.79
CA GLN A 99 -7.48 -5.36 -3.42
C GLN A 99 -7.31 -6.87 -3.20
N LEU A 100 -6.66 -7.54 -4.16
CA LEU A 100 -6.37 -8.97 -4.11
C LEU A 100 -5.56 -9.35 -2.88
N GLN A 101 -6.08 -10.29 -2.09
CA GLN A 101 -5.45 -10.75 -0.84
C GLN A 101 -5.71 -12.22 -0.60
N TRP A 102 -4.67 -12.95 -0.18
CA TRP A 102 -4.82 -14.31 0.32
C TRP A 102 -5.42 -14.33 1.73
N LEU A 103 -6.26 -15.31 2.01
CA LEU A 103 -6.78 -15.63 3.34
C LEU A 103 -6.05 -16.86 3.91
N ASP A 104 -4.73 -16.75 4.04
CA ASP A 104 -3.85 -17.88 4.40
C ASP A 104 -3.97 -18.36 5.86
N GLY A 105 -4.66 -17.60 6.72
CA GLY A 105 -5.03 -18.03 8.08
C GLY A 105 -6.15 -19.07 8.10
N GLU A 106 -6.91 -19.17 7.01
CA GLU A 106 -7.96 -20.17 6.81
C GLU A 106 -7.43 -21.42 6.09
N PRO A 107 -8.10 -22.59 6.17
CA PRO A 107 -7.75 -23.76 5.36
C PRO A 107 -8.12 -23.55 3.88
N GLY A 108 -7.42 -24.27 2.99
CA GLY A 108 -7.61 -24.21 1.54
C GLY A 108 -6.90 -23.02 0.87
N HIS A 109 -7.08 -22.85 -0.43
CA HIS A 109 -6.51 -21.75 -1.18
C HIS A 109 -7.57 -20.69 -1.44
N LYS A 110 -7.81 -19.85 -0.44
CA LYS A 110 -8.83 -18.79 -0.47
C LYS A 110 -8.19 -17.43 -0.71
N PHE A 111 -8.80 -16.63 -1.57
CA PHE A 111 -8.46 -15.22 -1.74
C PHE A 111 -9.71 -14.36 -1.82
N ILE A 112 -9.55 -13.06 -1.55
CA ILE A 112 -10.61 -12.06 -1.56
C ILE A 112 -10.28 -10.94 -2.55
N TYR A 113 -11.31 -10.37 -3.15
CA TYR A 113 -11.24 -9.24 -4.06
C TYR A 113 -12.51 -8.41 -4.03
N ASN A 114 -12.38 -7.13 -4.35
CA ASN A 114 -13.50 -6.21 -4.43
C ASN A 114 -14.26 -6.32 -5.75
N ILE A 115 -15.57 -6.15 -5.65
CA ILE A 115 -16.50 -6.15 -6.78
C ILE A 115 -17.40 -4.92 -6.74
N ARG A 116 -17.89 -4.54 -7.91
CA ARG A 116 -19.06 -3.67 -8.01
C ARG A 116 -20.32 -4.52 -7.83
N THR A 117 -21.29 -4.00 -7.10
CA THR A 117 -22.57 -4.66 -6.84
C THR A 117 -23.71 -3.74 -7.29
N ASP A 118 -24.89 -4.32 -7.51
CA ASP A 118 -26.12 -3.54 -7.75
C ASP A 118 -26.84 -3.17 -6.43
N ASP A 119 -26.25 -3.52 -5.28
CA ASP A 119 -26.83 -3.24 -3.97
C ASP A 119 -26.53 -1.81 -3.54
N THR A 120 -27.50 -0.93 -3.77
CA THR A 120 -27.45 0.47 -3.36
C THR A 120 -27.92 0.68 -1.92
N SER A 121 -28.42 -0.38 -1.25
CA SER A 121 -28.84 -0.34 0.16
C SER A 121 -27.71 -0.70 1.14
N ALA A 122 -26.61 -1.26 0.62
CA ALA A 122 -25.41 -1.54 1.39
C ALA A 122 -24.82 -0.25 2.00
N ARG A 123 -24.04 -0.40 3.09
CA ARG A 123 -23.35 0.71 3.76
C ARG A 123 -22.40 1.47 2.81
N CYS A 124 -21.68 0.74 1.96
CA CYS A 124 -20.95 1.30 0.83
C CYS A 124 -21.70 0.94 -0.46
N PRO A 125 -22.70 1.76 -0.86
CA PRO A 125 -23.51 1.50 -2.04
C PRO A 125 -22.67 1.17 -3.26
N GLY A 126 -23.07 0.11 -3.97
CA GLY A 126 -22.49 -0.27 -5.25
C GLY A 126 -21.16 -1.01 -5.17
N PHE A 127 -20.63 -1.29 -3.97
CA PHE A 127 -19.39 -2.04 -3.79
C PHE A 127 -19.52 -3.14 -2.75
N GLY A 128 -18.75 -4.22 -2.94
CA GLY A 128 -18.67 -5.35 -2.03
C GLY A 128 -17.38 -6.13 -2.27
N ALA A 129 -17.30 -7.34 -1.71
CA ALA A 129 -16.18 -8.24 -1.92
C ALA A 129 -16.65 -9.68 -2.16
N ILE A 130 -15.78 -10.48 -2.78
CA ILE A 130 -15.98 -11.92 -2.96
C ILE A 130 -14.79 -12.66 -2.38
N VAL A 131 -15.06 -13.66 -1.54
CA VAL A 131 -14.10 -14.70 -1.19
C VAL A 131 -14.26 -15.85 -2.16
N PHE A 132 -13.18 -16.19 -2.86
CA PHE A 132 -13.11 -17.35 -3.74
C PHE A 132 -12.19 -18.42 -3.15
N ASP A 133 -12.67 -19.66 -3.12
CA ASP A 133 -11.90 -20.85 -2.75
C ASP A 133 -11.51 -21.62 -4.02
N ILE A 134 -10.22 -21.70 -4.33
CA ILE A 134 -9.71 -22.37 -5.52
C ILE A 134 -9.99 -23.88 -5.47
N ASP A 135 -9.95 -24.49 -4.29
CA ASP A 135 -10.06 -25.94 -4.15
C ASP A 135 -11.49 -26.42 -4.42
N SER A 136 -12.49 -25.64 -4.01
CA SER A 136 -13.90 -25.98 -4.16
C SER A 136 -14.61 -25.21 -5.30
N GLY A 137 -14.02 -24.14 -5.81
CA GLY A 137 -14.64 -23.21 -6.74
C GLY A 137 -15.74 -22.33 -6.12
N LYS A 138 -15.88 -22.33 -4.79
CA LYS A 138 -16.96 -21.60 -4.10
C LYS A 138 -16.68 -20.10 -4.06
N LYS A 139 -17.70 -19.31 -4.43
CA LYS A 139 -17.75 -17.84 -4.23
C LYS A 139 -18.65 -17.51 -3.04
N THR A 140 -18.18 -16.64 -2.14
CA THR A 140 -18.95 -16.11 -1.01
C THR A 140 -18.93 -14.59 -1.05
N ALA A 141 -20.10 -13.97 -1.15
CA ALA A 141 -20.22 -12.51 -1.22
C ALA A 141 -20.23 -11.86 0.17
N LEU A 142 -19.60 -10.69 0.26
CA LEU A 142 -19.52 -9.83 1.43
C LEU A 142 -20.05 -8.45 1.06
N SER A 143 -20.76 -7.82 2.00
CA SER A 143 -21.52 -6.57 1.77
C SER A 143 -20.68 -5.29 1.78
N MET A 144 -19.38 -5.39 2.07
CA MET A 144 -18.44 -4.26 2.12
C MET A 144 -17.22 -4.55 1.26
N PRO A 145 -16.69 -3.54 0.54
CA PRO A 145 -15.37 -3.65 -0.08
C PRO A 145 -14.28 -3.69 1.00
N VAL A 146 -13.28 -4.54 0.82
CA VAL A 146 -12.16 -4.70 1.75
C VAL A 146 -10.98 -3.82 1.36
N TYR A 147 -10.31 -3.24 2.35
CA TYR A 147 -9.05 -2.52 2.19
C TYR A 147 -7.85 -3.42 2.51
N VAL A 148 -7.89 -4.07 3.69
CA VAL A 148 -6.84 -4.98 4.18
C VAL A 148 -7.45 -6.11 5.02
N CYS A 149 -6.92 -7.32 4.89
CA CYS A 149 -7.30 -8.49 5.66
C CYS A 149 -6.25 -8.77 6.74
N ALA A 150 -6.70 -9.19 7.92
CA ALA A 150 -5.81 -9.58 8.99
C ALA A 150 -4.98 -10.81 8.60
N PRO A 151 -3.69 -10.90 9.00
CA PRO A 151 -2.87 -12.09 8.76
C PRO A 151 -3.51 -13.41 9.23
N ASP A 152 -4.26 -13.38 10.33
CA ASP A 152 -5.02 -14.52 10.85
C ASP A 152 -6.29 -14.88 10.04
N SER A 153 -6.65 -14.06 9.04
CA SER A 153 -7.83 -14.21 8.18
C SER A 153 -9.19 -14.22 8.90
N ARG A 154 -9.27 -13.75 10.15
CA ARG A 154 -10.52 -13.68 10.91
C ARG A 154 -11.35 -12.44 10.58
N TYR A 155 -10.70 -11.34 10.24
CA TYR A 155 -11.38 -10.08 9.93
C TYR A 155 -10.69 -9.31 8.81
N ALA A 156 -11.43 -8.35 8.25
CA ALA A 156 -10.92 -7.35 7.33
C ALA A 156 -11.32 -5.95 7.81
N LEU A 157 -10.59 -4.95 7.31
CA LEU A 157 -10.92 -3.55 7.48
C LEU A 157 -11.41 -2.98 6.16
N CYS A 158 -12.48 -2.19 6.24
CA CYS A 158 -13.24 -1.67 5.13
C CYS A 158 -13.38 -0.15 5.25
N VAL A 159 -13.44 0.54 4.11
CA VAL A 159 -13.67 1.99 4.00
C VAL A 159 -14.54 2.28 2.78
N ASP A 160 -15.15 3.46 2.72
CA ASP A 160 -15.88 3.89 1.52
C ASP A 160 -14.90 4.29 0.39
N TYR A 161 -14.85 3.46 -0.65
CA TYR A 161 -14.04 3.70 -1.84
C TYR A 161 -14.48 4.90 -2.68
N ARG A 162 -15.70 5.42 -2.48
CA ARG A 162 -16.17 6.67 -3.11
C ARG A 162 -15.55 7.88 -2.44
N ARG A 163 -15.40 7.85 -1.11
CA ARG A 163 -14.66 8.88 -0.37
C ARG A 163 -13.20 8.89 -0.82
N LEU A 164 -12.58 7.72 -0.95
CA LEU A 164 -11.23 7.61 -1.54
C LEU A 164 -11.17 8.13 -2.96
N TYR A 165 -12.17 7.84 -3.80
CA TYR A 165 -12.20 8.34 -5.18
C TYR A 165 -12.25 9.86 -5.25
N VAL A 166 -13.10 10.51 -4.43
CA VAL A 166 -13.20 11.98 -4.40
C VAL A 166 -11.98 12.65 -3.78
N THR A 167 -11.33 12.00 -2.80
CA THR A 167 -10.19 12.59 -2.07
C THR A 167 -8.83 12.28 -2.70
N HIS A 168 -8.71 11.14 -3.38
CA HIS A 168 -7.50 10.68 -4.05
C HIS A 168 -7.84 9.61 -5.11
N GLU A 169 -8.20 10.07 -6.31
CA GLU A 169 -8.71 9.23 -7.42
C GLU A 169 -7.86 7.97 -7.70
N THR A 170 -6.54 8.07 -7.49
CA THR A 170 -5.58 6.98 -7.74
C THR A 170 -5.80 5.74 -6.86
N ILE A 171 -6.43 5.91 -5.68
CA ILE A 171 -6.71 4.84 -4.71
C ILE A 171 -8.21 4.66 -4.43
N GLY A 172 -9.08 5.27 -5.22
CA GLY A 172 -10.52 5.05 -5.17
C GLY A 172 -11.02 4.09 -6.25
N TYR A 173 -12.35 3.92 -6.31
CA TYR A 173 -13.01 3.29 -7.46
C TYR A 173 -13.86 4.30 -8.20
N ALA A 174 -13.64 4.42 -9.51
CA ALA A 174 -14.45 5.27 -10.37
C ALA A 174 -15.93 4.90 -10.27
N GLU A 175 -16.82 5.89 -10.27
CA GLU A 175 -18.27 5.67 -10.20
C GLU A 175 -19.02 6.51 -11.25
N HIS A 176 -20.20 6.03 -11.65
CA HIS A 176 -21.08 6.77 -12.56
C HIS A 176 -21.63 8.02 -11.85
N GLY A 177 -21.66 9.16 -12.55
CA GLY A 177 -22.36 10.37 -12.08
C GLY A 177 -21.60 11.30 -11.12
N GLY A 178 -20.27 11.19 -11.03
CA GLY A 178 -19.46 11.96 -10.07
C GLY A 178 -19.42 13.49 -10.27
N PRO A 179 -18.63 14.22 -9.45
CA PRO A 179 -18.19 13.85 -8.09
C PRO A 179 -19.33 13.97 -7.08
N PHE A 180 -19.27 13.16 -6.02
CA PHE A 180 -20.26 13.18 -4.94
C PHE A 180 -19.93 14.27 -3.93
N THR A 181 -20.96 14.90 -3.35
CA THR A 181 -20.76 15.76 -2.19
C THR A 181 -20.42 14.89 -0.99
N LEU A 182 -19.25 15.13 -0.38
CA LEU A 182 -18.83 14.47 0.85
C LEU A 182 -19.11 15.37 2.05
N GLU A 183 -19.63 14.78 3.12
CA GLU A 183 -19.54 15.40 4.44
C GLU A 183 -18.07 15.49 4.88
N LEU A 184 -17.74 16.53 5.63
CA LEU A 184 -16.36 16.85 6.02
C LEU A 184 -15.74 15.72 6.87
N ALA A 185 -16.35 15.43 8.02
CA ALA A 185 -15.94 14.38 8.96
C ALA A 185 -17.18 13.72 9.59
N PRO A 186 -17.86 12.81 8.87
CA PRO A 186 -19.09 12.18 9.35
C PRO A 186 -18.85 11.23 10.54
N ALA A 187 -19.86 11.11 11.41
CA ALA A 187 -19.83 10.23 12.58
C ALA A 187 -20.25 8.77 12.26
N ASP A 188 -20.77 8.51 11.06
CA ASP A 188 -21.28 7.20 10.61
C ASP A 188 -20.45 6.55 9.48
N ASP A 189 -19.34 7.19 9.07
CA ASP A 189 -18.37 6.70 8.10
C ASP A 189 -16.93 6.83 8.67
N GLY A 190 -16.05 5.92 8.26
CA GLY A 190 -14.71 5.76 8.83
C GLY A 190 -14.14 4.37 8.53
N ILE A 191 -13.44 3.78 9.49
CA ILE A 191 -12.93 2.41 9.36
C ILE A 191 -13.96 1.44 9.95
N HIS A 192 -14.38 0.49 9.13
CA HIS A 192 -15.26 -0.60 9.54
C HIS A 192 -14.49 -1.90 9.68
N ARG A 193 -14.77 -2.67 10.72
CA ARG A 193 -14.33 -4.05 10.87
C ARG A 193 -15.38 -4.99 10.30
N LEU A 194 -14.96 -5.88 9.42
CA LEU A 194 -15.75 -6.97 8.84
C LEU A 194 -15.29 -8.31 9.42
N ASP A 195 -16.17 -9.05 10.06
CA ASP A 195 -15.92 -10.45 10.42
C ASP A 195 -16.04 -11.33 9.17
N LEU A 196 -14.96 -12.03 8.80
CA LEU A 196 -14.91 -12.79 7.55
C LEU A 196 -15.71 -14.11 7.61
N ALA A 197 -16.01 -14.60 8.81
CA ALA A 197 -16.78 -15.83 8.98
C ALA A 197 -18.29 -15.56 8.94
N THR A 198 -18.75 -14.48 9.57
CA THR A 198 -20.18 -14.15 9.67
C THR A 198 -20.65 -13.14 8.61
N GLY A 199 -19.74 -12.31 8.08
CA GLY A 199 -20.07 -11.18 7.22
C GLY A 199 -20.60 -9.96 7.98
N GLU A 200 -20.61 -9.98 9.32
CA GLU A 200 -21.05 -8.86 10.14
C GLU A 200 -20.05 -7.71 10.12
N THR A 201 -20.55 -6.48 10.13
CA THR A 201 -19.74 -5.25 10.02
C THR A 201 -20.03 -4.30 11.19
N ALA A 202 -18.99 -3.66 11.70
CA ALA A 202 -19.10 -2.65 12.75
C ALA A 202 -18.17 -1.47 12.44
N LEU A 203 -18.65 -0.24 12.65
CA LEU A 203 -17.80 0.96 12.66
C LEU A 203 -16.94 0.92 13.92
N ILE A 204 -15.61 0.98 13.78
CA ILE A 204 -14.67 0.93 14.91
C ILE A 204 -14.00 2.28 15.19
N VAL A 205 -13.95 3.17 14.20
CA VAL A 205 -13.57 4.58 14.36
C VAL A 205 -14.21 5.39 13.22
N SER A 206 -14.87 6.49 13.56
CA SER A 206 -15.46 7.42 12.60
C SER A 206 -14.50 8.54 12.21
N TYR A 207 -14.80 9.28 11.15
CA TYR A 207 -14.05 10.48 10.82
C TYR A 207 -14.24 11.60 11.85
N ASP A 208 -15.39 11.65 12.51
CA ASP A 208 -15.63 12.53 13.66
C ASP A 208 -14.69 12.18 14.82
N ASP A 209 -14.59 10.90 15.19
CA ASP A 209 -13.65 10.44 16.23
C ASP A 209 -12.19 10.83 15.90
N LEU A 210 -11.76 10.64 14.64
CA LEU A 210 -10.42 11.02 14.19
C LEU A 210 -10.17 12.52 14.20
N ARG A 211 -11.20 13.33 13.96
CA ARG A 211 -11.12 14.79 14.05
C ARG A 211 -10.99 15.24 15.51
N GLU A 212 -11.74 14.63 16.41
CA GLU A 212 -11.71 14.94 17.85
C GLU A 212 -10.45 14.40 18.56
N PHE A 213 -9.77 13.43 17.97
CA PHE A 213 -8.49 12.91 18.48
C PHE A 213 -7.35 13.90 18.17
N HIS A 214 -6.86 14.62 19.19
CA HIS A 214 -5.85 15.69 19.04
C HIS A 214 -6.27 16.79 18.03
N PRO A 215 -7.36 17.53 18.23
CA PRO A 215 -7.89 18.44 17.21
C PRO A 215 -6.91 19.58 16.89
N VAL A 216 -6.84 19.95 15.60
CA VAL A 216 -6.08 21.12 15.12
C VAL A 216 -6.97 21.98 14.22
N ALA A 217 -6.73 23.28 14.18
CA ALA A 217 -7.64 24.24 13.53
C ALA A 217 -7.88 23.96 12.04
N SER A 218 -6.90 23.40 11.33
CA SER A 218 -7.03 23.04 9.91
C SER A 218 -8.06 21.94 9.63
N MET A 219 -8.54 21.23 10.66
CA MET A 219 -9.50 20.13 10.50
C MET A 219 -10.95 20.61 10.40
N GLU A 220 -11.28 21.78 10.97
CA GLU A 220 -12.67 22.24 11.14
C GLU A 220 -13.47 22.33 9.83
N ARG A 221 -12.78 22.65 8.73
CA ARG A 221 -13.38 22.89 7.42
C ARG A 221 -12.94 21.89 6.36
N ALA A 222 -12.22 20.85 6.77
CA ALA A 222 -11.56 19.94 5.87
C ALA A 222 -12.40 18.68 5.62
N ILE A 223 -12.25 18.08 4.44
CA ILE A 223 -12.68 16.71 4.19
C ILE A 223 -11.64 15.77 4.79
N HIS A 224 -12.08 14.80 5.59
CA HIS A 224 -11.25 13.79 6.24
C HIS A 224 -11.35 12.46 5.51
N TRP A 225 -10.24 11.71 5.40
CA TRP A 225 -10.27 10.35 4.88
C TRP A 225 -9.15 9.50 5.48
N VAL A 226 -9.30 8.18 5.39
CA VAL A 226 -8.30 7.20 5.81
C VAL A 226 -7.72 6.51 4.59
N SER A 227 -6.41 6.27 4.60
CA SER A 227 -5.68 5.53 3.57
C SER A 227 -4.53 4.73 4.21
N HIS A 228 -3.86 3.86 3.44
CA HIS A 228 -2.71 3.06 3.88
C HIS A 228 -2.96 2.30 5.19
N ILE A 229 -4.06 1.55 5.27
CA ILE A 229 -4.36 0.72 6.44
C ILE A 229 -3.52 -0.56 6.38
N GLU A 230 -2.79 -0.85 7.46
CA GLU A 230 -2.09 -2.14 7.65
C GLU A 230 -2.47 -2.77 8.98
N ILE A 231 -2.44 -4.11 9.04
CA ILE A 231 -2.64 -4.87 10.26
C ILE A 231 -1.31 -5.52 10.65
N ASN A 232 -0.97 -5.45 11.93
CA ASN A 232 0.29 -6.02 12.43
C ASN A 232 0.32 -7.55 12.30
N PRO A 233 1.51 -8.19 12.32
CA PRO A 233 1.64 -9.65 12.19
C PRO A 233 0.75 -10.45 13.15
N ALA A 234 0.62 -10.03 14.41
CA ALA A 234 -0.22 -10.67 15.42
C ALA A 234 -1.73 -10.44 15.23
N SER A 235 -2.15 -9.65 14.23
CA SER A 235 -3.57 -9.35 13.97
C SER A 235 -4.30 -8.67 15.14
N SER A 236 -3.55 -7.95 15.99
CA SER A 236 -4.04 -7.32 17.22
C SER A 236 -4.13 -5.80 17.11
N ARG A 237 -3.29 -5.19 16.26
CA ARG A 237 -3.20 -3.75 16.06
C ARG A 237 -3.21 -3.42 14.58
N MET A 238 -3.65 -2.21 14.27
CA MET A 238 -3.64 -1.65 12.94
C MET A 238 -2.96 -0.29 12.95
N LEU A 239 -2.37 0.07 11.81
CA LEU A 239 -1.93 1.42 11.51
C LEU A 239 -2.74 1.95 10.33
N PHE A 240 -2.82 3.27 10.21
CA PHE A 240 -3.40 3.92 9.06
C PHE A 240 -2.94 5.37 8.96
N LEU A 241 -3.10 5.96 7.78
CA LEU A 241 -2.95 7.39 7.56
C LEU A 241 -4.31 8.06 7.59
N HIS A 242 -4.53 8.89 8.60
CA HIS A 242 -5.63 9.86 8.61
C HIS A 242 -5.18 11.12 7.88
N ARG A 243 -5.95 11.55 6.90
CA ARG A 243 -5.64 12.69 6.04
C ARG A 243 -6.79 13.69 6.05
N TRP A 244 -6.48 14.97 5.87
CA TRP A 244 -7.48 16.02 5.72
C TRP A 244 -6.99 17.16 4.82
N THR A 245 -7.94 17.82 4.15
CA THR A 245 -7.68 19.05 3.39
C THR A 245 -8.97 19.85 3.12
N GLU A 246 -8.86 21.16 2.94
CA GLU A 246 -9.93 21.99 2.36
C GLU A 246 -9.94 21.95 0.81
N ARG A 247 -8.89 21.40 0.17
CA ARG A 247 -8.71 21.40 -1.28
C ARG A 247 -8.34 20.01 -1.80
N THR A 248 -9.32 19.12 -1.96
CA THR A 248 -9.09 17.73 -2.43
C THR A 248 -8.44 17.64 -3.81
N ALA A 249 -8.62 18.65 -4.67
CA ALA A 249 -7.99 18.72 -5.98
C ALA A 249 -6.48 19.05 -5.94
N ASP A 250 -5.96 19.51 -4.80
CA ASP A 250 -4.56 19.91 -4.63
C ASP A 250 -3.88 19.06 -3.56
N GLU A 251 -3.19 18.00 -3.99
CA GLU A 251 -2.51 17.05 -3.12
C GLU A 251 -1.38 17.69 -2.30
N THR A 252 -0.88 18.87 -2.69
CA THR A 252 0.10 19.62 -1.89
C THR A 252 -0.50 20.23 -0.64
N CYS A 253 -1.83 20.31 -0.58
CA CYS A 253 -2.60 20.79 0.58
C CYS A 253 -3.03 19.65 1.51
N PHE A 254 -2.54 18.43 1.32
CA PHE A 254 -2.92 17.30 2.16
C PHE A 254 -2.09 17.31 3.44
N LEU A 255 -2.79 17.16 4.56
CA LEU A 255 -2.19 16.98 5.87
C LEU A 255 -2.37 15.53 6.32
N HIS A 256 -1.47 15.05 7.16
CA HIS A 256 -1.37 13.63 7.48
C HIS A 256 -1.16 13.41 8.97
N ARG A 257 -1.71 12.30 9.44
CA ARG A 257 -1.35 11.66 10.71
C ARG A 257 -1.07 10.20 10.48
N LEU A 258 0.02 9.72 11.08
CA LEU A 258 0.27 8.30 11.27
C LEU A 258 -0.34 7.89 12.61
N ILE A 259 -1.36 7.03 12.56
CA ILE A 259 -2.10 6.58 13.75
C ILE A 259 -2.03 5.06 13.83
N THR A 260 -1.90 4.54 15.05
CA THR A 260 -2.10 3.12 15.37
C THR A 260 -3.28 2.95 16.32
N MET A 261 -3.96 1.79 16.29
CA MET A 261 -4.99 1.43 17.27
C MET A 261 -5.18 -0.09 17.34
N ASN A 262 -5.89 -0.58 18.36
CA ASN A 262 -6.26 -1.99 18.46
C ASN A 262 -7.28 -2.38 17.37
N ALA A 263 -7.36 -3.67 17.07
CA ALA A 263 -8.28 -4.23 16.08
C ALA A 263 -9.78 -3.92 16.34
N ASP A 264 -10.13 -3.59 17.58
CA ASP A 264 -11.49 -3.24 18.02
C ASP A 264 -11.78 -1.72 18.04
N GLY A 265 -10.81 -0.89 17.63
CA GLY A 265 -10.91 0.58 17.63
C GLY A 265 -10.40 1.25 18.92
N SER A 266 -10.07 0.49 19.97
CA SER A 266 -9.54 1.04 21.22
C SER A 266 -8.04 1.35 21.14
N GLY A 267 -7.50 2.08 22.13
CA GLY A 267 -6.05 2.23 22.29
C GLY A 267 -5.36 2.95 21.12
N MET A 268 -6.02 4.00 20.62
CA MET A 268 -5.51 4.85 19.54
C MET A 268 -4.28 5.64 20.00
N ARG A 269 -3.26 5.73 19.14
CA ARG A 269 -2.04 6.50 19.35
C ARG A 269 -1.66 7.28 18.12
N LEU A 270 -1.20 8.51 18.33
CA LEU A 270 -0.65 9.36 17.30
C LEU A 270 0.88 9.18 17.26
N LEU A 271 1.41 8.63 16.17
CA LEU A 271 2.86 8.42 16.00
C LEU A 271 3.53 9.62 15.32
N GLU A 272 2.85 10.25 14.36
CA GLU A 272 3.37 11.43 13.66
C GLU A 272 2.22 12.31 13.15
N CYS A 273 2.44 13.62 13.14
CA CYS A 273 1.48 14.59 12.65
C CYS A 273 2.20 15.63 11.79
N SER A 274 1.89 15.65 10.50
CA SER A 274 2.47 16.61 9.56
C SER A 274 1.67 17.91 9.47
N ASP A 275 0.91 18.26 10.49
CA ASP A 275 0.15 19.51 10.52
C ASP A 275 1.11 20.71 10.50
N HIS A 276 0.89 21.60 9.56
CA HIS A 276 1.67 22.83 9.40
C HIS A 276 0.79 23.89 8.73
N PRO A 277 1.08 25.19 8.94
CA PRO A 277 0.50 26.21 8.08
C PRO A 277 0.82 25.87 6.63
N LEU A 278 -0.20 25.80 5.78
CA LEU A 278 -0.05 25.53 4.35
C LEU A 278 -0.05 26.87 3.60
N PRO A 279 1.12 27.40 3.16
CA PRO A 279 1.15 28.53 2.23
C PRO A 279 0.30 28.29 0.97
N GLN A 280 0.11 27.03 0.59
CA GLN A 280 -0.66 26.59 -0.56
C GLN A 280 -2.17 26.87 -0.43
N LEU A 281 -2.66 27.13 0.79
CA LEU A 281 -4.03 27.59 1.04
C LEU A 281 -4.20 29.11 0.93
N ALA A 282 -3.13 29.88 0.69
CA ALA A 282 -3.23 31.32 0.46
C ALA A 282 -3.87 31.62 -0.90
N ASP A 283 -4.70 32.68 -0.96
CA ASP A 283 -5.46 33.07 -2.15
C ASP A 283 -4.56 33.40 -3.37
N ASP A 284 -3.29 33.76 -3.13
CA ASP A 284 -2.30 34.14 -4.14
C ASP A 284 -1.25 33.05 -4.43
N PHE A 285 -1.45 31.82 -3.92
CA PHE A 285 -0.54 30.72 -4.19
C PHE A 285 -0.56 30.29 -5.66
N ASP A 286 0.60 30.32 -6.31
CA ASP A 286 0.82 29.79 -7.66
C ASP A 286 1.29 28.33 -7.59
N PRO A 287 0.40 27.33 -7.83
CA PRO A 287 0.78 25.91 -7.79
C PRO A 287 1.76 25.52 -8.91
N SER A 288 1.97 26.36 -9.93
CA SER A 288 2.95 26.10 -10.99
C SER A 288 4.37 26.58 -10.65
N ALA A 289 4.51 27.39 -9.59
CA ALA A 289 5.80 27.90 -9.11
C ALA A 289 6.54 26.89 -8.23
N VAL A 290 5.84 25.90 -7.67
CA VAL A 290 6.48 24.73 -7.04
C VAL A 290 6.89 23.76 -8.14
N GLY A 291 8.07 23.17 -8.04
CA GLY A 291 8.59 22.23 -9.05
C GLY A 291 7.72 20.97 -9.12
N THR A 292 6.65 21.00 -9.90
CA THR A 292 5.69 19.90 -10.06
C THR A 292 6.28 18.83 -10.96
N PHE A 293 7.06 17.92 -10.39
CA PHE A 293 7.34 16.64 -11.04
C PHE A 293 7.21 15.40 -10.15
N ASP A 294 6.87 15.55 -8.87
CA ASP A 294 6.42 14.41 -8.07
C ASP A 294 5.55 14.91 -6.92
N TYR A 295 4.30 14.45 -6.92
CA TYR A 295 3.35 14.57 -5.81
C TYR A 295 3.93 14.02 -4.48
N GLU A 296 4.96 13.17 -4.59
CA GLU A 296 5.66 12.41 -3.54
C GLU A 296 6.80 13.18 -2.84
N LYS A 297 6.94 14.50 -3.11
CA LYS A 297 8.08 15.32 -2.65
C LYS A 297 7.70 16.47 -1.74
N SER A 298 6.49 16.46 -1.16
CA SER A 298 6.21 17.36 -0.04
C SER A 298 7.13 16.99 1.13
N GLU A 299 7.85 17.98 1.66
CA GLU A 299 8.71 17.80 2.84
C GLU A 299 7.90 17.43 4.11
N TYR A 300 6.57 17.49 4.03
CA TYR A 300 5.64 17.14 5.09
C TYR A 300 4.85 15.84 4.81
N GLN A 301 5.12 15.14 3.70
CA GLN A 301 4.36 13.93 3.36
C GLN A 301 4.66 12.79 4.35
N ILE A 302 3.60 12.16 4.86
CA ILE A 302 3.70 10.83 5.46
C ILE A 302 3.20 9.82 4.42
N SER A 303 4.01 8.81 4.12
CA SER A 303 3.66 7.81 3.12
C SER A 303 4.23 6.43 3.43
N HIS A 304 3.54 5.46 2.82
CA HIS A 304 3.93 4.06 2.77
C HIS A 304 4.24 3.40 4.14
N PRO A 305 3.45 3.65 5.21
CA PRO A 305 3.71 3.02 6.49
C PRO A 305 3.56 1.50 6.40
N LEU A 306 4.36 0.76 7.18
CA LEU A 306 4.28 -0.69 7.31
C LEU A 306 4.77 -1.15 8.69
N TRP A 307 4.15 -2.19 9.24
CA TRP A 307 4.66 -2.90 10.40
C TRP A 307 5.98 -3.64 10.09
N GLN A 308 7.01 -3.42 10.89
CA GLN A 308 8.19 -4.27 10.92
C GLN A 308 7.93 -5.54 11.73
N ASP A 309 7.29 -5.37 12.88
CA ASP A 309 6.88 -6.40 13.82
C ASP A 309 5.60 -5.94 14.55
N ASP A 310 5.28 -6.52 15.71
CA ASP A 310 4.07 -6.16 16.46
C ASP A 310 4.17 -4.85 17.26
N ALA A 311 5.35 -4.21 17.26
CA ALA A 311 5.65 -3.03 18.06
C ALA A 311 6.25 -1.87 17.25
N HIS A 312 6.75 -2.09 16.03
CA HIS A 312 7.44 -1.06 15.26
C HIS A 312 6.80 -0.82 13.88
N VAL A 313 6.70 0.44 13.49
CA VAL A 313 6.16 0.90 12.21
C VAL A 313 7.22 1.71 11.47
N VAL A 314 7.56 1.31 10.25
CA VAL A 314 8.37 2.15 9.35
C VAL A 314 7.45 3.04 8.52
N ALA A 315 7.88 4.27 8.23
CA ALA A 315 7.24 5.15 7.25
C ALA A 315 8.25 6.11 6.62
N TRP A 316 7.97 6.59 5.41
CA TRP A 316 8.57 7.84 4.94
C TRP A 316 7.79 9.00 5.53
N SER A 317 8.42 9.81 6.38
CA SER A 317 7.72 10.85 7.15
C SER A 317 8.64 12.01 7.54
N PRO A 318 8.10 13.22 7.77
CA PRO A 318 8.78 14.25 8.54
C PRO A 318 8.85 13.85 10.01
N HIS A 319 10.01 14.01 10.65
CA HIS A 319 10.17 13.90 12.10
C HIS A 319 11.31 14.81 12.56
N ALA A 320 11.11 15.56 13.64
CA ALA A 320 12.12 16.42 14.27
C ALA A 320 12.91 17.32 13.29
N GLY A 321 12.26 17.84 12.23
CA GLY A 321 12.86 18.74 11.25
C GLY A 321 13.61 18.07 10.08
N SER A 322 13.46 16.75 9.90
CA SER A 322 13.98 16.03 8.74
C SER A 322 12.96 15.04 8.17
N ILE A 323 12.95 14.84 6.86
CA ILE A 323 12.14 13.82 6.19
C ILE A 323 13.01 12.63 5.79
N HIS A 324 12.64 11.44 6.26
CA HIS A 324 13.42 10.20 6.07
C HIS A 324 12.52 8.97 6.23
N TYR A 325 13.11 7.78 6.04
CA TYR A 325 12.58 6.53 6.58
C TYR A 325 12.74 6.57 8.11
N HIS A 326 11.63 6.69 8.81
CA HIS A 326 11.57 6.66 10.27
C HIS A 326 10.96 5.34 10.74
N LEU A 327 11.58 4.73 11.75
CA LEU A 327 11.06 3.58 12.47
C LEU A 327 10.50 4.06 13.82
N TYR A 328 9.18 4.02 13.94
CA TYR A 328 8.44 4.40 15.14
C TYR A 328 8.19 3.18 16.01
N GLU A 329 8.45 3.28 17.30
CA GLU A 329 7.91 2.36 18.31
C GLU A 329 6.46 2.75 18.63
N ASP A 330 5.53 1.80 18.55
CA ASP A 330 4.12 1.99 18.87
C ASP A 330 3.87 1.95 20.38
N ALA A 331 4.29 3.03 21.05
CA ALA A 331 4.14 3.30 22.46
C ALA A 331 3.94 4.81 22.70
N ASP A 332 3.38 5.18 23.86
CA ASP A 332 3.03 6.59 24.15
C ASP A 332 4.26 7.51 24.19
N ASP A 333 5.42 6.99 24.63
CA ASP A 333 6.74 7.65 24.60
C ASP A 333 7.73 6.88 23.69
N GLY A 334 7.19 6.30 22.61
CA GLY A 334 7.93 5.46 21.68
C GLY A 334 9.13 6.17 21.06
N GLN A 335 10.22 5.45 20.89
CA GLN A 335 11.40 5.99 20.20
C GLN A 335 11.17 6.06 18.69
N VAL A 336 11.82 7.03 18.05
CA VAL A 336 11.84 7.18 16.59
C VAL A 336 13.28 7.13 16.10
N GLU A 337 13.58 6.18 15.23
CA GLU A 337 14.91 5.98 14.65
C GLU A 337 14.92 6.32 13.15
N VAL A 338 16.00 6.94 12.67
CA VAL A 338 16.22 7.13 11.23
C VAL A 338 16.89 5.90 10.64
N ILE A 339 16.32 5.34 9.58
CA ILE A 339 16.87 4.20 8.86
C ILE A 339 17.69 4.68 7.66
N GLY A 340 18.95 4.23 7.57
CA GLY A 340 19.77 4.38 6.37
C GLY A 340 19.98 5.84 5.94
N ARG A 341 20.25 6.74 6.89
CA ARG A 341 20.35 8.20 6.73
C ARG A 341 21.05 8.67 5.44
N ASP A 342 22.17 8.04 5.09
CA ASP A 342 22.99 8.42 3.93
C ASP A 342 22.60 7.71 2.61
N LEU A 343 21.75 6.69 2.66
CA LEU A 343 21.47 5.79 1.53
C LEU A 343 19.99 5.73 1.12
N LEU A 344 19.08 5.98 2.07
CA LEU A 344 17.63 5.99 1.90
C LEU A 344 17.12 7.43 1.97
N THR A 345 17.49 8.21 0.96
CA THR A 345 17.35 9.67 0.93
C THR A 345 16.17 10.17 0.10
N GLU A 346 15.34 9.27 -0.41
CA GLU A 346 14.16 9.59 -1.21
C GLU A 346 13.03 8.62 -0.90
N ASN A 347 11.78 9.02 -1.12
CA ASN A 347 10.60 8.21 -0.88
C ASN A 347 10.57 6.96 -1.80
N GLY A 348 9.82 5.94 -1.37
CA GLY A 348 9.60 4.70 -2.09
C GLY A 348 8.57 3.83 -1.38
N HIS A 349 8.31 2.65 -1.94
CA HIS A 349 7.37 1.67 -1.38
C HIS A 349 8.16 0.61 -0.64
N MET A 350 7.92 0.41 0.65
CA MET A 350 8.81 -0.42 1.47
C MET A 350 8.12 -1.62 2.12
N SER A 351 8.87 -2.71 2.24
CA SER A 351 8.45 -3.85 3.04
C SER A 351 9.60 -4.66 3.64
N PHE A 352 9.37 -5.22 4.82
CA PHE A 352 10.34 -6.12 5.46
C PHE A 352 10.17 -7.54 4.95
N SER A 353 11.28 -8.27 4.87
CA SER A 353 11.25 -9.70 4.57
C SER A 353 10.45 -10.46 5.64
N PRO A 354 9.54 -11.37 5.25
CA PRO A 354 8.67 -12.07 6.19
C PRO A 354 9.40 -13.09 7.08
N VAL A 355 10.68 -13.39 6.78
CA VAL A 355 11.48 -14.37 7.52
C VAL A 355 12.60 -13.75 8.35
N ASP A 356 13.02 -12.52 8.02
CA ASP A 356 14.10 -11.80 8.70
C ASP A 356 13.99 -10.29 8.45
N THR A 357 13.55 -9.53 9.45
CA THR A 357 13.35 -8.07 9.39
C THR A 357 14.65 -7.28 9.26
N ARG A 358 15.82 -7.96 9.22
CA ARG A 358 17.08 -7.39 8.74
C ARG A 358 16.96 -6.83 7.32
N TRP A 359 16.14 -7.43 6.47
CA TRP A 359 16.05 -7.08 5.05
C TRP A 359 14.85 -6.18 4.79
N LEU A 360 15.12 -4.93 4.41
CA LEU A 360 14.13 -3.96 3.95
C LEU A 360 14.18 -3.88 2.42
N LEU A 361 13.08 -4.19 1.74
CA LEU A 361 12.90 -4.02 0.30
C LEU A 361 12.28 -2.66 0.04
N SER A 362 12.80 -1.93 -0.94
CA SER A 362 12.13 -0.73 -1.42
C SER A 362 12.54 -0.37 -2.85
N ASP A 363 11.91 0.64 -3.42
CA ASP A 363 12.16 1.18 -4.74
C ASP A 363 12.33 2.70 -4.71
N THR A 364 12.66 3.29 -5.86
CA THR A 364 12.68 4.75 -6.04
C THR A 364 11.60 5.19 -7.03
N TYR A 365 11.33 6.48 -7.06
CA TYR A 365 10.60 7.10 -8.16
C TYR A 365 11.47 7.18 -9.43
N PRO A 366 10.85 7.37 -10.62
CA PRO A 366 11.62 7.50 -11.86
C PRO A 366 12.53 8.72 -11.79
N ASP A 367 13.83 8.53 -12.05
CA ASP A 367 14.75 9.65 -12.18
C ASP A 367 14.29 10.62 -13.27
N SER A 368 14.31 11.92 -12.99
CA SER A 368 13.71 12.93 -13.89
C SER A 368 14.43 13.09 -15.23
N ARG A 369 15.62 12.49 -15.40
CA ARG A 369 16.40 12.54 -16.64
C ARG A 369 16.32 11.23 -17.42
N THR A 370 16.34 10.10 -16.72
CA THR A 370 16.38 8.77 -17.36
C THR A 370 15.03 8.05 -17.34
N ASN A 371 14.06 8.56 -16.57
CA ASN A 371 12.79 7.93 -16.24
C ASN A 371 12.97 6.46 -15.79
N THR A 372 13.99 6.21 -14.96
CA THR A 372 14.33 4.87 -14.48
C THR A 372 14.17 4.81 -12.97
N ARG A 373 13.52 3.76 -12.48
CA ARG A 373 13.40 3.41 -11.06
C ARG A 373 14.48 2.42 -10.67
N ILE A 374 14.97 2.52 -9.44
CA ILE A 374 15.91 1.55 -8.87
C ILE A 374 15.14 0.70 -7.85
N LEU A 375 15.20 -0.62 -8.01
CA LEU A 375 14.77 -1.57 -7.00
C LEU A 375 15.96 -1.94 -6.12
N PHE A 376 15.79 -1.95 -4.79
CA PHE A 376 16.88 -2.26 -3.88
C PHE A 376 16.44 -3.01 -2.62
N ILE A 377 17.39 -3.73 -2.02
CA ILE A 377 17.29 -4.31 -0.68
C ILE A 377 18.31 -3.61 0.22
N TYR A 378 17.87 -3.15 1.38
CA TYR A 378 18.72 -2.56 2.40
C TYR A 378 18.93 -3.54 3.55
N ASP A 379 20.19 -3.75 3.91
CA ASP A 379 20.62 -4.54 5.06
C ASP A 379 20.63 -3.65 6.31
N MET A 380 19.58 -3.77 7.13
CA MET A 380 19.39 -3.00 8.37
C MET A 380 20.51 -3.20 9.39
N ARG A 381 21.25 -4.32 9.29
CA ARG A 381 22.31 -4.66 10.24
C ARG A 381 23.65 -4.07 9.84
N GLU A 382 23.99 -4.16 8.55
CA GLU A 382 25.32 -3.79 8.05
C GLU A 382 25.35 -2.40 7.38
N GLY A 383 24.20 -1.77 7.16
CA GLY A 383 24.10 -0.45 6.53
C GLY A 383 24.46 -0.46 5.04
N VAL A 384 24.07 -1.53 4.34
CA VAL A 384 24.41 -1.75 2.92
C VAL A 384 23.15 -1.75 2.06
N ARG A 385 23.13 -0.92 1.02
CA ARG A 385 22.07 -0.90 -0.01
C ARG A 385 22.50 -1.74 -1.20
N TYR A 386 21.75 -2.79 -1.51
CA TYR A 386 21.92 -3.62 -2.70
C TYR A 386 20.94 -3.19 -3.79
N GLU A 387 21.43 -2.56 -4.86
CA GLU A 387 20.61 -2.28 -6.06
C GLU A 387 20.46 -3.59 -6.85
N ILE A 388 19.22 -4.08 -6.98
CA ILE A 388 18.89 -5.40 -7.55
C ILE A 388 18.18 -5.32 -8.90
N GLY A 389 17.81 -4.12 -9.36
CA GLY A 389 17.24 -3.90 -10.69
C GLY A 389 17.05 -2.42 -11.02
N GLU A 390 17.05 -2.12 -12.32
CA GLU A 390 16.75 -0.81 -12.89
C GLU A 390 15.60 -0.97 -13.90
N PHE A 391 14.52 -0.21 -13.74
CA PHE A 391 13.29 -0.40 -14.52
C PHE A 391 12.83 0.93 -15.12
N HIS A 392 12.78 1.00 -16.45
CA HIS A 392 12.29 2.18 -17.16
C HIS A 392 10.79 2.33 -16.97
N ALA A 393 10.35 3.54 -16.63
CA ALA A 393 8.96 3.95 -16.55
C ALA A 393 8.70 5.03 -17.61
N PRO A 394 7.88 4.77 -18.63
CA PRO A 394 7.58 5.76 -19.66
C PRO A 394 7.02 7.07 -19.04
N PRO A 395 7.59 8.25 -19.37
CA PRO A 395 7.16 9.52 -18.78
C PRO A 395 5.73 9.95 -19.14
N GLU A 396 5.10 9.27 -20.10
CA GLU A 396 3.71 9.45 -20.49
C GLU A 396 2.74 8.87 -19.44
N LEU A 397 3.17 7.87 -18.67
CA LEU A 397 2.36 7.30 -17.58
C LEU A 397 2.47 8.18 -16.35
N LYS A 398 1.40 8.89 -16.04
CA LYS A 398 1.35 9.82 -14.91
C LYS A 398 0.20 9.50 -13.97
N LYS A 399 0.36 9.95 -12.73
CA LYS A 399 -0.64 10.02 -11.65
C LYS A 399 -1.53 8.77 -11.53
N GLU A 400 -2.73 8.74 -12.13
CA GLU A 400 -3.71 7.66 -11.98
C GLU A 400 -3.27 6.35 -12.65
N ASN A 401 -2.49 6.46 -13.72
CA ASN A 401 -2.17 5.36 -14.62
C ASN A 401 -0.73 4.85 -14.46
N ARG A 402 0.03 5.48 -13.56
CA ARG A 402 1.43 5.13 -13.32
C ARG A 402 1.58 3.65 -12.93
N CYS A 403 2.73 3.09 -13.25
CA CYS A 403 3.15 1.77 -12.77
C CYS A 403 4.30 1.95 -11.79
N ASP A 404 3.97 1.98 -10.51
CA ASP A 404 4.97 1.82 -9.44
C ASP A 404 5.38 0.36 -9.35
N LEU A 405 6.60 0.08 -8.87
CA LEU A 405 7.06 -1.31 -8.80
C LEU A 405 6.30 -2.11 -7.75
N HIS A 406 5.88 -1.43 -6.68
CA HIS A 406 5.22 -2.02 -5.51
C HIS A 406 5.86 -3.35 -5.09
N PRO A 407 7.15 -3.33 -4.73
CA PRO A 407 7.91 -4.55 -4.56
C PRO A 407 7.45 -5.34 -3.33
N ARG A 408 7.21 -6.65 -3.53
CA ARG A 408 6.63 -7.55 -2.53
C ARG A 408 7.51 -8.77 -2.35
N TRP A 409 7.75 -9.18 -1.11
CA TRP A 409 8.47 -10.41 -0.81
C TRP A 409 7.65 -11.66 -1.10
N ASN A 410 8.31 -12.74 -1.52
CA ASN A 410 7.76 -14.08 -1.41
C ASN A 410 7.86 -14.57 0.06
N ARG A 411 7.18 -15.69 0.36
CA ARG A 411 7.00 -16.17 1.74
C ARG A 411 8.29 -16.63 2.44
N ASP A 412 9.30 -17.06 1.70
CA ASP A 412 10.58 -17.53 2.26
C ASP A 412 11.69 -16.47 2.23
N GLY A 413 11.41 -15.27 1.70
CA GLY A 413 12.34 -14.15 1.62
C GLY A 413 13.46 -14.33 0.59
N LEU A 414 13.34 -15.28 -0.35
CA LEU A 414 14.34 -15.58 -1.37
C LEU A 414 14.01 -14.96 -2.74
N ALA A 415 12.81 -14.43 -2.93
CA ALA A 415 12.41 -13.75 -4.15
C ALA A 415 11.51 -12.54 -3.87
N VAL A 416 11.44 -11.63 -4.85
CA VAL A 416 10.54 -10.47 -4.81
C VAL A 416 9.73 -10.36 -6.10
N CYS A 417 8.50 -9.85 -6.01
CA CYS A 417 7.64 -9.61 -7.16
C CYS A 417 7.39 -8.11 -7.31
N ILE A 418 7.47 -7.64 -8.54
CA ILE A 418 7.18 -6.25 -8.94
C ILE A 418 6.17 -6.21 -10.09
N ASP A 419 5.46 -5.10 -10.19
CA ASP A 419 4.71 -4.71 -11.37
C ASP A 419 5.58 -3.77 -12.22
N SER A 420 5.67 -3.95 -13.53
CA SER A 420 6.52 -3.07 -14.36
C SER A 420 6.03 -3.00 -15.81
N VAL A 421 6.42 -1.90 -16.47
CA VAL A 421 6.11 -1.58 -17.88
C VAL A 421 7.37 -1.44 -18.73
N HIS A 422 8.54 -1.80 -18.18
CA HIS A 422 9.86 -1.54 -18.80
C HIS A 422 10.07 -2.23 -20.16
N GLU A 423 9.31 -3.27 -20.48
CA GLU A 423 9.33 -3.96 -21.78
C GLU A 423 8.24 -3.46 -22.75
N GLY A 424 7.57 -2.34 -22.44
CA GLY A 424 6.48 -1.78 -23.25
C GLY A 424 5.11 -2.44 -22.98
N GLU A 425 5.03 -3.32 -21.98
CA GLU A 425 3.80 -3.98 -21.55
C GLU A 425 3.75 -4.01 -20.02
N ARG A 426 2.59 -3.75 -19.42
CA ARG A 426 2.38 -3.91 -17.97
C ARG A 426 2.35 -5.39 -17.60
N GLN A 427 3.34 -5.83 -16.84
CA GLN A 427 3.55 -7.23 -16.49
C GLN A 427 4.08 -7.38 -15.07
N MET A 428 3.99 -8.61 -14.57
CA MET A 428 4.54 -9.00 -13.28
C MET A 428 5.86 -9.75 -13.47
N TYR A 429 6.83 -9.44 -12.62
CA TYR A 429 8.17 -10.02 -12.66
C TYR A 429 8.53 -10.59 -11.30
N VAL A 430 9.19 -11.74 -11.29
CA VAL A 430 9.78 -12.37 -10.10
C VAL A 430 11.30 -12.26 -10.20
N ILE A 431 11.92 -11.83 -9.11
CA ILE A 431 13.35 -11.56 -9.04
C ILE A 431 13.94 -12.43 -7.92
N ASP A 432 14.92 -13.27 -8.24
CA ASP A 432 15.61 -14.13 -7.28
C ASP A 432 16.67 -13.31 -6.52
N VAL A 433 16.50 -13.19 -5.21
CA VAL A 433 17.37 -12.41 -4.31
C VAL A 433 18.10 -13.32 -3.31
N SER A 434 18.05 -14.64 -3.50
CA SER A 434 18.63 -15.65 -2.60
C SER A 434 20.15 -15.49 -2.41
N GLN A 435 20.86 -14.92 -3.38
CA GLN A 435 22.28 -14.63 -3.27
C GLN A 435 22.60 -13.52 -2.25
N ILE A 436 21.60 -12.70 -1.89
CA ILE A 436 21.71 -11.62 -0.91
C ILE A 436 21.15 -12.11 0.42
N THR A 437 19.91 -12.61 0.43
CA THR A 437 19.16 -12.91 1.65
C THR A 437 19.36 -14.34 2.17
N GLY A 438 19.68 -15.27 1.28
CA GLY A 438 19.91 -16.69 1.62
C GLY A 438 21.34 -17.03 2.03
N ALA A 439 22.29 -16.09 1.84
CA ALA A 439 23.67 -16.24 2.31
C ALA A 439 23.71 -16.08 3.85
N ARG A 440 23.64 -17.21 4.56
CA ARG A 440 23.76 -17.26 6.03
C ARG A 440 25.19 -17.15 6.50
#